data_AF-A0A1S3QQ44-F1
#
_entry.id   AF-A0A1S3QQ44-F1
#
_cell.length_a   1.000
_cell.length_b   1.000
_cell.length_c   1.000
_cell.angle_alpha   90.00
_cell.angle_beta   90.00
_cell.angle_gamma   90.00
#
_symmetry.space_group_name_H-M   'P 1'
#
loop_
_entity.id
_entity.type
_entity.pdbx_description
1 polymer ?
#
loop_
_entity_poly.entity_id
_entity_poly.type
_entity_poly.pdbx_seq_one_letter_code
_entity_poly.pdbx_strand_id
1 'polypeptide(L)'
;MAIQIIIWMSAFLCLVQVFSMPMPCQLQGQLVRSTHNLLRDMGGHFPMECLQDNVFMEFPATAFATSGGPQLSSSGAKAIYETLKNIDTLFGTDELPTMWDQQKLEYFQNIVYRQIEESKCMMSSVDTSDYPIRAEGLKTYFGNIAAVLKEKKFSYCAWEVVRKELLYTLEFILKHNSDSLLWSNRT
;
A
#
# COMPACT_ATOMS: atom_id res chain seq x y z
N MET A 1 11.70 -54.66 1.94
CA MET A 1 11.07 -54.25 0.66
C MET A 1 9.78 -53.44 0.90
N ALA A 2 8.69 -54.04 1.41
CA ALA A 2 7.41 -53.33 1.58
C ALA A 2 7.45 -52.13 2.55
N ILE A 3 8.12 -52.27 3.70
CA ILE A 3 8.22 -51.20 4.72
C ILE A 3 8.99 -49.98 4.20
N GLN A 4 10.04 -50.20 3.42
CA GLN A 4 10.82 -49.12 2.78
C GLN A 4 9.97 -48.36 1.75
N ILE A 5 9.15 -49.04 0.97
CA ILE A 5 8.25 -48.40 0.00
C ILE A 5 7.21 -47.53 0.72
N ILE A 6 6.65 -48.00 1.85
CA ILE A 6 5.68 -47.24 2.66
C ILE A 6 6.31 -45.96 3.25
N ILE A 7 7.55 -46.04 3.72
CA ILE A 7 8.28 -44.88 4.27
C ILE A 7 8.55 -43.83 3.18
N TRP A 8 8.89 -44.26 1.97
CA TRP A 8 9.12 -43.33 0.86
C TRP A 8 7.82 -42.68 0.38
N MET A 9 6.72 -43.43 0.31
CA MET A 9 5.42 -42.89 -0.07
C MET A 9 4.88 -41.89 0.96
N SER A 10 5.07 -42.16 2.26
CA SER A 10 4.68 -41.22 3.33
C SER A 10 5.56 -39.97 3.33
N ALA A 11 6.88 -40.09 3.11
CA ALA A 11 7.76 -38.94 2.96
C ALA A 11 7.40 -38.07 1.74
N PHE A 12 7.09 -38.68 0.59
CA PHE A 12 6.61 -37.97 -0.60
C PHE A 12 5.25 -37.29 -0.36
N LEU A 13 4.31 -37.96 0.29
CA LEU A 13 3.02 -37.36 0.68
C LEU A 13 3.20 -36.17 1.64
N CYS A 14 4.09 -36.28 2.63
CA CYS A 14 4.40 -35.16 3.53
C CYS A 14 5.06 -33.98 2.81
N LEU A 15 6.00 -34.24 1.89
CA LEU A 15 6.61 -33.17 1.08
C LEU A 15 5.56 -32.46 0.23
N VAL A 16 4.66 -33.20 -0.43
CA VAL A 16 3.58 -32.62 -1.24
C VAL A 16 2.60 -31.80 -0.38
N GLN A 17 2.35 -32.17 0.87
CA GLN A 17 1.51 -31.40 1.80
C GLN A 17 2.16 -30.10 2.30
N VAL A 18 3.49 -30.05 2.41
CA VAL A 18 4.21 -28.81 2.80
C VAL A 18 4.23 -27.80 1.65
N PHE A 19 4.35 -28.27 0.40
CA PHE A 19 4.31 -27.42 -0.79
C PHE A 19 2.91 -26.96 -1.22
N SER A 20 1.83 -27.49 -0.60
CA SER A 20 0.46 -27.16 -0.96
C SER A 20 -0.25 -26.20 0.01
N MET A 21 0.43 -25.74 1.07
CA MET A 21 -0.13 -24.70 1.93
C MET A 21 -0.14 -23.36 1.17
N PRO A 22 -1.32 -22.74 0.94
CA PRO A 22 -1.39 -21.42 0.36
C PRO A 22 -0.65 -20.45 1.29
N MET A 23 0.33 -19.72 0.76
CA MET A 23 0.92 -18.60 1.49
C MET A 23 -0.22 -17.66 1.90
N PRO A 24 -0.35 -17.31 3.18
CA PRO A 24 -1.39 -16.38 3.61
C PRO A 24 -1.22 -15.08 2.85
N CYS A 25 -2.29 -14.60 2.23
CA CYS A 25 -2.26 -13.34 1.49
C CYS A 25 -2.01 -12.19 2.47
N GLN A 26 -0.87 -11.50 2.34
CA GLN A 26 -0.46 -10.50 3.32
C GLN A 26 0.27 -9.32 2.67
N LEU A 27 0.11 -8.14 3.26
CA LEU A 27 0.86 -6.93 2.92
C LEU A 27 2.13 -6.89 3.78
N GLN A 28 3.30 -6.61 3.20
CA GLN A 28 4.57 -6.59 3.93
C GLN A 28 4.74 -5.23 4.60
N GLY A 29 4.74 -5.18 5.93
CA GLY A 29 4.89 -3.94 6.69
C GLY A 29 6.22 -3.23 6.41
N GLN A 30 7.28 -3.98 6.14
CA GLN A 30 8.57 -3.41 5.76
C GLN A 30 8.53 -2.70 4.40
N LEU A 31 7.77 -3.21 3.42
CA LEU A 31 7.64 -2.54 2.13
C LEU A 31 6.80 -1.28 2.27
N VAL A 32 5.67 -1.31 3.00
CA VAL A 32 4.87 -0.10 3.30
C VAL A 32 5.72 0.97 4.00
N ARG A 33 6.55 0.57 4.97
CA ARG A 33 7.50 1.47 5.65
C ARG A 33 8.53 2.05 4.68
N SER A 34 9.03 1.22 3.77
CA SER A 34 10.02 1.64 2.77
C SER A 34 9.42 2.62 1.77
N THR A 35 8.19 2.37 1.31
CA THR A 35 7.39 3.30 0.50
C THR A 35 7.25 4.65 1.19
N HIS A 36 6.84 4.67 2.47
CA HIS A 36 6.73 5.90 3.26
C HIS A 36 8.07 6.66 3.34
N ASN A 37 9.15 5.97 3.70
CA ASN A 37 10.46 6.60 3.88
C ASN A 37 11.00 7.15 2.56
N LEU A 38 10.88 6.42 1.46
CA LEU A 38 11.31 6.89 0.14
C LEU A 38 10.51 8.13 -0.29
N LEU A 39 9.20 8.16 -0.05
CA LEU A 39 8.33 9.32 -0.32
C LEU A 39 8.71 10.54 0.52
N ARG A 40 9.13 10.33 1.77
CA ARG A 40 9.62 11.41 2.64
C ARG A 40 10.95 11.95 2.11
N ASP A 41 11.86 11.04 1.79
CA ASP A 41 13.27 11.34 1.53
C ASP A 41 13.52 11.81 0.08
N MET A 42 12.58 11.59 -0.85
CA MET A 42 12.69 12.05 -2.24
C MET A 42 12.47 13.56 -2.41
N GLY A 43 11.53 14.13 -1.64
CA GLY A 43 11.23 15.57 -1.64
C GLY A 43 11.79 16.31 -0.43
N GLY A 44 12.22 15.59 0.62
CA GLY A 44 12.74 16.19 1.84
C GLY A 44 11.69 17.00 2.60
N HIS A 45 12.11 18.12 3.18
CA HIS A 45 11.21 19.05 3.88
C HIS A 45 10.22 19.69 2.89
N PHE A 46 9.00 19.94 3.35
CA PHE A 46 8.00 20.62 2.53
C PHE A 46 8.47 22.06 2.20
N PRO A 47 8.52 22.47 0.92
CA PRO A 47 9.02 23.79 0.53
C PRO A 47 8.10 24.91 0.99
N MET A 48 8.67 26.00 1.52
CA MET A 48 7.89 27.12 2.05
C MET A 48 7.12 27.86 0.95
N GLU A 49 7.66 27.91 -0.27
CA GLU A 49 7.03 28.46 -1.46
C GLU A 49 5.72 27.74 -1.83
N CYS A 50 5.60 26.45 -1.47
CA CYS A 50 4.42 25.66 -1.78
C CYS A 50 3.29 25.78 -0.72
N LEU A 51 3.50 26.56 0.35
CA LEU A 51 2.49 26.74 1.40
C LEU A 51 1.21 27.40 0.90
N GLN A 52 1.33 28.32 -0.07
CA GLN A 52 0.16 28.99 -0.66
C GLN A 52 -0.67 28.06 -1.55
N ASP A 53 -0.07 26.99 -2.04
CA ASP A 53 -0.72 25.99 -2.88
C ASP A 53 -1.37 24.85 -2.09
N ASN A 54 -1.22 24.85 -0.75
CA ASN A 54 -1.74 23.79 0.10
C ASN A 54 -3.27 23.73 0.02
N VAL A 55 -3.79 22.57 -0.39
CA VAL A 55 -5.22 22.29 -0.50
C VAL A 55 -5.62 21.40 0.67
N PHE A 56 -6.72 21.74 1.36
CA PHE A 56 -7.30 20.83 2.34
C PHE A 56 -7.97 19.66 1.61
N MET A 57 -7.51 18.45 1.87
CA MET A 57 -8.12 17.22 1.38
C MET A 57 -8.66 16.44 2.58
N GLU A 58 -9.95 16.10 2.54
CA GLU A 58 -10.54 15.29 3.59
C GLU A 58 -9.98 13.87 3.53
N PHE A 59 -9.30 13.46 4.61
CA PHE A 59 -8.72 12.14 4.72
C PHE A 59 -9.81 11.06 4.84
N PRO A 60 -9.75 9.95 4.07
CA PRO A 60 -10.77 8.91 4.07
C PRO A 60 -10.61 7.97 5.27
N ALA A 61 -10.75 8.49 6.49
CA ALA A 61 -10.55 7.71 7.71
C ALA A 61 -11.43 6.46 7.77
N THR A 62 -12.63 6.52 7.20
CA THR A 62 -13.56 5.37 7.10
C THR A 62 -13.02 4.22 6.26
N ALA A 63 -12.16 4.50 5.26
CA ALA A 63 -11.50 3.47 4.47
C ALA A 63 -10.54 2.61 5.30
N PHE A 64 -9.95 3.19 6.35
CA PHE A 64 -8.94 2.57 7.19
C PHE A 64 -9.42 2.24 8.62
N ALA A 65 -10.66 2.59 8.96
CA ALA A 65 -11.24 2.35 10.27
C ALA A 65 -11.34 0.85 10.60
N THR A 66 -11.05 0.47 11.84
CA THR A 66 -11.30 -0.88 12.35
C THR A 66 -12.77 -1.03 12.72
N SER A 67 -13.46 -1.97 12.09
CA SER A 67 -14.87 -2.29 12.38
C SER A 67 -14.96 -3.10 13.68
N GLY A 68 -14.72 -2.45 14.83
CA GLY A 68 -15.11 -2.92 16.17
C GLY A 68 -14.45 -4.20 16.70
N GLY A 69 -13.47 -4.77 16.01
CA GLY A 69 -12.70 -5.94 16.44
C GLY A 69 -11.21 -5.63 16.66
N PRO A 70 -10.47 -6.48 17.39
CA PRO A 70 -9.04 -6.31 17.64
C PRO A 70 -8.15 -6.47 16.40
N GLN A 71 -8.70 -6.92 15.27
CA GLN A 71 -8.02 -6.94 13.97
C GLN A 71 -8.89 -6.26 12.92
N LEU A 72 -8.24 -5.58 11.98
CA LEU A 72 -8.90 -5.04 10.80
C LEU A 72 -9.45 -6.22 9.97
N SER A 73 -10.69 -6.10 9.51
CA SER A 73 -11.33 -7.05 8.61
C SER A 73 -10.51 -7.26 7.34
N SER A 74 -10.73 -8.39 6.64
CA SER A 74 -10.17 -8.63 5.28
C SER A 74 -10.39 -7.43 4.35
N SER A 75 -11.51 -6.71 4.49
CA SER A 75 -11.82 -5.50 3.72
C SER A 75 -10.88 -4.32 3.99
N GLY A 76 -10.32 -4.16 5.19
CA GLY A 76 -9.38 -3.08 5.45
C GLY A 76 -7.96 -3.39 4.96
N ALA A 77 -7.54 -4.66 5.01
CA ALA A 77 -6.31 -5.08 4.31
C ALA A 77 -6.44 -4.85 2.79
N LYS A 78 -7.60 -5.19 2.21
CA LYS A 78 -7.92 -4.88 0.82
C LYS A 78 -7.92 -3.37 0.53
N ALA A 79 -8.41 -2.54 1.45
CA ALA A 79 -8.35 -1.08 1.31
C ALA A 79 -6.90 -0.55 1.26
N ILE A 80 -5.97 -1.11 2.05
CA ILE A 80 -4.53 -0.75 1.97
C ILE A 80 -3.95 -1.17 0.61
N TYR A 81 -4.28 -2.38 0.14
CA TYR A 81 -3.88 -2.84 -1.20
C TYR A 81 -4.37 -1.90 -2.31
N GLU A 82 -5.64 -1.50 -2.28
CA GLU A 82 -6.17 -0.54 -3.26
C GLU A 82 -5.55 0.86 -3.11
N THR A 83 -5.18 1.28 -1.90
CA THR A 83 -4.44 2.53 -1.68
C THR A 83 -3.09 2.50 -2.42
N LEU A 84 -2.35 1.40 -2.33
CA LEU A 84 -1.08 1.24 -3.04
C LEU A 84 -1.26 1.24 -4.57
N LYS A 85 -2.32 0.60 -5.08
CA LYS A 85 -2.66 0.66 -6.52
C LYS A 85 -3.01 2.07 -6.99
N ASN A 86 -3.73 2.84 -6.18
CA ASN A 86 -4.03 4.23 -6.54
C ASN A 86 -2.76 5.10 -6.51
N ILE A 87 -1.84 4.86 -5.58
CA ILE A 87 -0.50 5.49 -5.58
C ILE A 87 0.26 5.12 -6.86
N ASP A 88 0.34 3.83 -7.21
CA ASP A 88 0.99 3.38 -8.45
C ASP A 88 0.40 4.08 -9.68
N THR A 89 -0.93 4.15 -9.76
CA THR A 89 -1.65 4.84 -10.84
C THR A 89 -1.32 6.34 -10.90
N LEU A 90 -1.27 7.03 -9.75
CA LEU A 90 -0.92 8.45 -9.68
C LEU A 90 0.50 8.72 -10.21
N PHE A 91 1.44 7.82 -9.90
CA PHE A 91 2.85 7.95 -10.28
C PHE A 91 3.17 7.36 -11.67
N GLY A 92 2.19 6.81 -12.38
CA GLY A 92 2.33 6.29 -13.74
C GLY A 92 2.21 7.35 -14.84
N THR A 93 2.24 8.64 -14.50
CA THR A 93 2.21 9.76 -15.45
C THR A 93 3.61 10.16 -15.89
N ASP A 94 3.73 10.77 -17.07
CA ASP A 94 5.00 11.33 -17.57
C ASP A 94 5.35 12.69 -16.93
N GLU A 95 4.41 13.32 -16.19
CA GLU A 95 4.56 14.66 -15.61
C GLU A 95 5.02 14.63 -14.13
N LEU A 96 6.02 13.80 -13.83
CA LEU A 96 6.61 13.70 -12.49
C LEU A 96 7.53 14.88 -12.16
N PRO A 97 7.65 15.28 -10.87
CA PRO A 97 8.43 16.45 -10.49
C PRO A 97 9.94 16.16 -10.61
N THR A 98 10.64 16.96 -11.40
CA THR A 98 12.08 16.82 -11.66
C THR A 98 12.96 17.29 -10.50
N MET A 99 12.41 18.07 -9.56
CA MET A 99 13.14 18.58 -8.39
C MET A 99 13.28 17.55 -7.25
N TRP A 100 12.55 16.44 -7.30
CA TRP A 100 12.77 15.33 -6.38
C TRP A 100 14.03 14.54 -6.72
N ASP A 101 14.57 13.83 -5.72
CA ASP A 101 15.61 12.84 -5.91
C ASP A 101 15.08 11.69 -6.80
N GLN A 102 15.51 11.69 -8.06
CA GLN A 102 15.00 10.77 -9.08
C GLN A 102 15.34 9.31 -8.79
N GLN A 103 16.47 9.03 -8.13
CA GLN A 103 16.83 7.66 -7.76
C GLN A 103 15.88 7.13 -6.67
N LYS A 104 15.55 7.96 -5.67
CA LYS A 104 14.57 7.59 -4.65
C LYS A 104 13.16 7.46 -5.21
N LEU A 105 12.79 8.29 -6.17
CA LEU A 105 11.52 8.19 -6.88
C LEU A 105 11.39 6.86 -7.64
N GLU A 106 12.43 6.47 -8.37
CA GLU A 106 12.47 5.17 -9.07
C GLU A 106 12.37 4.00 -8.07
N TYR A 107 13.12 4.05 -6.97
CA TYR A 107 13.02 3.02 -5.92
C TYR A 107 11.64 3.00 -5.26
N PHE A 108 11.02 4.17 -5.06
CA PHE A 108 9.66 4.24 -4.54
C PHE A 108 8.68 3.51 -5.45
N GLN A 109 8.68 3.81 -6.76
CA GLN A 109 7.81 3.16 -7.74
C GLN A 109 8.05 1.64 -7.75
N ASN A 110 9.31 1.21 -7.74
CA ASN A 110 9.68 -0.21 -7.69
C ASN A 110 9.18 -0.93 -6.42
N ILE A 111 9.28 -0.30 -5.25
CA ILE A 111 8.79 -0.89 -3.99
C ILE A 111 7.27 -0.95 -3.95
N VAL A 112 6.58 0.09 -4.44
CA VAL A 112 5.11 0.10 -4.56
C VAL A 112 4.65 -1.04 -5.48
N TYR A 113 5.22 -1.12 -6.69
CA TYR A 113 4.94 -2.18 -7.65
C TYR A 113 5.18 -3.56 -7.05
N ARG A 114 6.33 -3.76 -6.41
CA ARG A 114 6.67 -5.02 -5.74
C ARG A 114 5.63 -5.41 -4.69
N GLN A 115 5.22 -4.48 -3.82
CA GLN A 115 4.21 -4.77 -2.81
C GLN A 115 2.88 -5.15 -3.45
N ILE A 116 2.46 -4.48 -4.53
CA ILE A 116 1.23 -4.80 -5.27
C ILE A 116 1.33 -6.23 -5.84
N GLU A 117 2.43 -6.56 -6.52
CA GLU A 117 2.65 -7.88 -7.11
C GLU A 117 2.63 -9.00 -6.06
N GLU A 118 3.36 -8.83 -4.95
CA GLU A 118 3.44 -9.81 -3.86
C GLU A 118 2.11 -9.99 -3.12
N SER A 119 1.19 -9.04 -3.23
CA SER A 119 -0.11 -9.05 -2.53
C SER A 119 -1.33 -9.10 -3.47
N LYS A 120 -1.15 -9.46 -4.76
CA LYS A 120 -2.23 -9.57 -5.76
C LYS A 120 -3.41 -10.44 -5.33
N CYS A 121 -3.18 -11.45 -4.50
CA CYS A 121 -4.21 -12.29 -3.91
C CYS A 121 -5.27 -11.51 -3.10
N MET A 122 -4.99 -10.26 -2.69
CA MET A 122 -5.94 -9.38 -1.99
C MET A 122 -7.12 -9.02 -2.89
N MET A 123 -6.95 -9.02 -4.21
CA MET A 123 -8.04 -8.75 -5.14
C MET A 123 -9.17 -9.78 -5.02
N SER A 124 -8.81 -11.04 -4.73
CA SER A 124 -9.75 -12.14 -4.51
C SER A 124 -10.15 -12.34 -3.04
N SER A 125 -9.72 -11.49 -2.12
CA SER A 125 -10.11 -11.63 -0.71
C SER A 125 -11.61 -11.43 -0.55
N VAL A 126 -12.22 -12.20 0.35
CA VAL A 126 -13.65 -12.10 0.65
C VAL A 126 -13.97 -10.70 1.17
N ASP A 127 -14.83 -10.01 0.44
CA ASP A 127 -15.34 -8.70 0.81
C ASP A 127 -16.37 -8.85 1.92
N THR A 128 -16.17 -8.13 3.01
CA THR A 128 -17.20 -7.94 4.03
C THR A 128 -18.16 -6.82 3.59
N SER A 129 -19.31 -6.70 4.27
CA SER A 129 -20.36 -5.72 3.93
C SER A 129 -19.90 -4.26 3.96
N ASP A 130 -18.78 -3.96 4.65
CA ASP A 130 -18.21 -2.62 4.76
C ASP A 130 -17.25 -2.25 3.62
N TYR A 131 -16.81 -3.20 2.78
CA TYR A 131 -15.85 -2.92 1.69
C TYR A 131 -16.34 -1.88 0.66
N PRO A 132 -17.62 -1.90 0.20
CA PRO A 132 -18.10 -0.89 -0.74
C PRO A 132 -17.94 0.55 -0.23
N ILE A 133 -18.17 0.78 1.06
CA ILE A 133 -18.02 2.09 1.70
C ILE A 133 -16.54 2.52 1.72
N ARG A 134 -15.64 1.58 2.03
CA ARG A 134 -14.18 1.82 2.00
C ARG A 134 -13.72 2.19 0.58
N ALA A 135 -14.18 1.43 -0.41
CA ALA A 135 -13.83 1.64 -1.82
C ALA A 135 -14.33 3.00 -2.34
N GLU A 136 -15.55 3.41 -1.96
CA GLU A 136 -16.08 4.74 -2.29
C GLU A 136 -15.25 5.86 -1.67
N GLY A 137 -14.90 5.75 -0.39
CA GLY A 137 -14.04 6.71 0.30
C GLY A 137 -12.66 6.86 -0.38
N LEU A 138 -12.01 5.75 -0.73
CA LEU A 138 -10.74 5.76 -1.46
C LEU A 138 -10.88 6.38 -2.85
N LYS A 139 -11.94 6.04 -3.59
CA LYS A 139 -12.20 6.59 -4.92
C LYS A 139 -12.35 8.10 -4.88
N THR A 140 -13.10 8.63 -3.92
CA THR A 140 -13.27 10.08 -3.74
C THR A 140 -11.96 10.74 -3.36
N TYR A 141 -11.22 10.18 -2.40
CA TYR A 141 -9.94 10.74 -1.94
C TYR A 141 -8.89 10.81 -3.06
N PHE A 142 -8.65 9.70 -3.75
CA PHE A 142 -7.67 9.66 -4.84
C PHE A 142 -8.15 10.42 -6.09
N GLY A 143 -9.46 10.51 -6.31
CA GLY A 143 -10.05 11.39 -7.31
C GLY A 143 -9.73 12.86 -7.06
N ASN A 144 -9.85 13.32 -5.80
CA ASN A 144 -9.50 14.69 -5.40
C ASN A 144 -8.00 14.96 -5.53
N ILE A 145 -7.13 14.02 -5.13
CA ILE A 145 -5.67 14.12 -5.33
C ILE A 145 -5.33 14.29 -6.81
N ALA A 146 -5.91 13.46 -7.68
CA ALA A 146 -5.69 13.56 -9.11
C ALA A 146 -6.23 14.86 -9.71
N ALA A 147 -7.34 15.39 -9.18
CA ALA A 147 -7.88 16.70 -9.57
C ALA A 147 -6.91 17.84 -9.21
N VAL A 148 -6.33 17.83 -8.00
CA VAL A 148 -5.33 18.84 -7.58
C VAL A 148 -4.14 18.88 -8.56
N LEU A 149 -3.60 17.71 -8.94
CA LEU A 149 -2.52 17.63 -9.93
C LEU A 149 -2.93 18.26 -11.26
N LYS A 150 -4.10 17.92 -11.79
CA LYS A 150 -4.60 18.43 -13.07
C LYS A 150 -4.86 19.94 -13.03
N GLU A 151 -5.54 20.44 -12.01
CA GLU A 151 -5.87 21.86 -11.86
C GLU A 151 -4.64 22.73 -11.73
N LYS A 152 -3.61 22.23 -11.02
CA LYS A 152 -2.31 22.90 -10.87
C LYS A 152 -1.29 22.51 -11.93
N LYS A 153 -1.72 21.85 -13.02
CA LYS A 153 -0.90 21.48 -14.19
C LYS A 153 0.40 20.77 -13.81
N PHE A 154 0.30 19.81 -12.89
CA PHE A 154 1.41 18.97 -12.43
C PHE A 154 2.63 19.78 -11.96
N SER A 155 2.39 21.00 -11.43
CA SER A 155 3.47 21.84 -10.91
C SER A 155 4.20 21.16 -9.75
N TYR A 156 5.44 21.58 -9.51
CA TYR A 156 6.22 21.09 -8.37
C TYR A 156 5.45 21.20 -7.04
N CYS A 157 4.81 22.34 -6.78
CA CYS A 157 4.03 22.52 -5.56
C CYS A 157 2.76 21.68 -5.51
N ALA A 158 2.14 21.36 -6.65
CA ALA A 158 1.04 20.38 -6.68
C ALA A 158 1.52 19.00 -6.23
N TRP A 159 2.69 18.57 -6.72
CA TRP A 159 3.31 17.32 -6.30
C TRP A 159 3.73 17.30 -4.84
N GLU A 160 4.24 18.41 -4.29
CA GLU A 160 4.54 18.52 -2.86
C GLU A 160 3.28 18.38 -1.99
N VAL A 161 2.15 18.96 -2.43
CA VAL A 161 0.85 18.78 -1.76
C VAL A 161 0.41 17.31 -1.80
N VAL A 162 0.51 16.65 -2.97
CA VAL A 162 0.20 15.21 -3.08
C VAL A 162 1.13 14.37 -2.20
N ARG A 163 2.44 14.64 -2.22
CA ARG A 163 3.43 13.93 -1.40
C ARG A 163 3.10 14.02 0.08
N LYS A 164 2.71 15.20 0.56
CA LYS A 164 2.27 15.41 1.95
C LYS A 164 1.06 14.55 2.32
N GLU A 165 0.03 14.51 1.47
CA GLU A 165 -1.16 13.68 1.71
C GLU A 165 -0.85 12.18 1.72
N LEU A 166 -0.02 11.73 0.78
CA LEU A 166 0.38 10.33 0.69
C LEU A 166 1.29 9.92 1.86
N LEU A 167 2.16 10.81 2.34
CA LEU A 167 2.94 10.60 3.56
C LEU A 167 2.02 10.40 4.76
N TYR A 168 1.06 11.30 4.97
CA TYR A 168 0.08 11.17 6.04
C TYR A 168 -0.71 9.86 5.94
N THR A 169 -1.11 9.48 4.73
CA THR A 169 -1.86 8.24 4.47
C THR A 169 -1.06 7.00 4.86
N LEU A 170 0.20 6.90 4.39
CA LEU A 170 1.07 5.77 4.69
C LEU A 170 1.44 5.72 6.17
N GLU A 171 1.68 6.87 6.81
CA GLU A 171 1.93 6.95 8.24
C GLU A 171 0.70 6.51 9.06
N PHE A 172 -0.50 6.92 8.66
CA PHE A 172 -1.74 6.46 9.28
C PHE A 172 -1.85 4.93 9.22
N ILE A 173 -1.63 4.34 8.05
CA ILE A 173 -1.65 2.87 7.87
C ILE A 173 -0.63 2.19 8.78
N LEU A 174 0.62 2.68 8.82
CA LEU A 174 1.69 2.13 9.65
C LEU A 174 1.37 2.21 11.15
N LYS A 175 0.66 3.25 11.59
CA LYS A 175 0.34 3.49 13.01
C LYS A 175 -0.94 2.80 13.47
N HIS A 176 -1.97 2.78 12.63
CA HIS A 176 -3.33 2.38 13.01
C HIS A 176 -3.77 1.06 12.39
N ASN A 177 -3.05 0.56 11.37
CA ASN A 177 -3.35 -0.70 10.69
C ASN A 177 -2.15 -1.65 10.68
N SER A 178 -1.21 -1.48 11.63
CA SER A 178 -0.02 -2.33 11.74
C SER A 178 -0.34 -3.82 11.87
N ASP A 179 -1.44 -4.16 12.54
CA ASP A 179 -1.86 -5.56 12.74
C ASP A 179 -2.31 -6.24 11.45
N SER A 180 -2.61 -5.46 10.41
CA SER A 180 -2.95 -5.94 9.05
C SER A 180 -1.71 -6.17 8.18
N LEU A 181 -0.52 -5.82 8.68
CA LEU A 181 0.73 -5.92 7.96
C LEU A 181 1.56 -7.07 8.52
N LEU A 182 2.15 -7.86 7.62
CA LEU A 182 3.14 -8.86 7.99
C LEU A 182 4.45 -8.14 8.32
N TRP A 183 4.88 -8.27 9.57
CA TRP A 183 6.19 -7.86 10.01
C TRP A 183 7.07 -9.10 10.14
N SER A 184 8.24 -9.08 9.51
CA SER A 184 9.27 -10.06 9.85
C SER A 184 9.68 -9.81 11.30
N ASN A 185 9.42 -10.79 12.18
CA ASN A 185 10.04 -10.79 13.49
C ASN A 185 11.55 -10.83 13.26
N ARG A 186 12.24 -9.78 13.68
CA ARG A 186 13.69 -9.73 13.70
C ARG A 186 14.12 -10.66 14.84
N THR A 187 14.40 -11.93 14.52
CA THR A 187 15.19 -12.82 15.39
C THR A 187 16.58 -12.26 15.54
#